data_AF-A0A497EDG0-F1
#
_entry.id   AF-A0A497EDG0-F1
#
_cell.length_a   1.000
_cell.length_b   1.000
_cell.length_c   1.000
_cell.angle_alpha   90.00
_cell.angle_beta   90.00
_cell.angle_gamma   90.00
#
_symmetry.space_group_name_H-M   'P 1'
#
loop_
_entity.id
_entity.type
_entity.pdbx_description
1 polymer ?
#
loop_
_entity_poly.entity_id
_entity_poly.type
_entity_poly.pdbx_seq_one_letter_code
_entity_poly.pdbx_strand_id
1 'polypeptide(L)'
;MTENGKQALEAAQLIERDIVSFLRRMIAIPAESLKEKERCELVKAEFEKLGFDEVFFDGLGTVVARIGNGPFKILMDGHIDCVGVGDPASWDYDPFEGKEENGEVWGRGAVDELPAIAAMAYGVRLLMDRGWPEGVTVYLSASVM
;
A
#
# COMPACT_ATOMS: atom_id res chain seq x y z
N MET A 1 -18.02 -15.83 -7.96
CA MET A 1 -17.84 -14.37 -7.81
C MET A 1 -19.16 -13.69 -8.18
N THR A 2 -19.63 -12.72 -7.39
CA THR A 2 -20.84 -11.94 -7.71
C THR A 2 -20.57 -11.00 -8.89
N GLU A 3 -21.62 -10.45 -9.50
CA GLU A 3 -21.46 -9.49 -10.60
C GLU A 3 -20.70 -8.24 -10.18
N ASN A 4 -21.00 -7.70 -8.99
CA ASN A 4 -20.24 -6.59 -8.39
C ASN A 4 -18.76 -6.95 -8.21
N GLY A 5 -18.45 -8.20 -7.82
CA GLY A 5 -17.08 -8.68 -7.68
C GLY A 5 -16.32 -8.74 -9.00
N LYS A 6 -16.96 -9.19 -10.09
CA LYS A 6 -16.35 -9.20 -11.43
C LYS A 6 -16.03 -7.79 -11.90
N GLN A 7 -16.99 -6.88 -11.78
CA GLN A 7 -16.79 -5.48 -12.16
C GLN A 7 -15.69 -4.81 -11.32
N ALA A 8 -15.55 -5.17 -10.04
CA ALA A 8 -14.47 -4.65 -9.20
C ALA A 8 -13.11 -5.18 -9.66
N LEU A 9 -13.02 -6.46 -10.03
CA LEU A 9 -11.81 -7.05 -10.59
C LEU A 9 -11.42 -6.41 -11.92
N GLU A 10 -12.38 -6.23 -12.84
CA GLU A 10 -12.16 -5.55 -14.12
C GLU A 10 -11.65 -4.11 -13.90
N ALA A 11 -12.24 -3.37 -12.96
CA ALA A 11 -11.80 -2.02 -12.63
C ALA A 11 -10.37 -2.00 -12.04
N ALA A 12 -10.02 -2.99 -11.22
CA ALA A 12 -8.67 -3.12 -10.67
C ALA A 12 -7.62 -3.42 -11.76
N GLN A 13 -7.95 -4.27 -12.73
CA GLN A 13 -7.06 -4.58 -13.87
C GLN A 13 -6.75 -3.34 -14.72
N LEU A 14 -7.69 -2.40 -14.84
CA LEU A 14 -7.46 -1.15 -15.58
C LEU A 14 -6.42 -0.23 -14.93
N ILE A 15 -6.23 -0.34 -13.60
CA ILE A 15 -5.30 0.48 -12.83
C ILE A 15 -4.11 -0.33 -12.28
N GLU A 16 -3.92 -1.57 -12.75
CA GLU A 16 -2.87 -2.48 -12.29
C GLU A 16 -1.48 -1.82 -12.35
N ARG A 17 -1.21 -1.06 -13.41
CA ARG A 17 0.06 -0.32 -13.56
C ARG A 17 0.32 0.68 -12.45
N ASP A 18 -0.71 1.34 -11.94
CA ASP A 18 -0.57 2.30 -10.85
C ASP A 18 -0.30 1.59 -9.53
N ILE A 19 -0.99 0.47 -9.28
CA ILE A 19 -0.80 -0.39 -8.11
C ILE A 19 0.64 -0.92 -8.08
N VAL A 20 1.09 -1.51 -9.19
CA VAL A 20 2.44 -2.06 -9.34
C VAL A 20 3.49 -0.96 -9.24
N SER A 21 3.26 0.20 -9.87
CA SER A 21 4.16 1.37 -9.76
C SER A 21 4.32 1.85 -8.31
N PHE A 22 3.23 1.88 -7.53
CA PHE A 22 3.29 2.23 -6.12
C PHE A 22 4.06 1.20 -5.29
N LEU A 23 3.79 -0.10 -5.48
CA LEU A 23 4.54 -1.17 -4.84
C LEU A 23 6.05 -1.06 -5.11
N ARG A 24 6.42 -0.89 -6.38
CA ARG A 24 7.83 -0.79 -6.79
C ARG A 24 8.52 0.43 -6.18
N ARG A 25 7.83 1.57 -6.11
CA ARG A 25 8.35 2.77 -5.43
C ARG A 25 8.53 2.58 -3.92
N MET A 26 7.66 1.82 -3.25
CA MET A 26 7.87 1.48 -1.83
C MET A 26 9.08 0.57 -1.64
N ILE A 27 9.23 -0.45 -2.49
CA ILE A 27 10.40 -1.36 -2.48
C ILE A 27 11.69 -0.57 -2.71
N ALA A 28 11.66 0.43 -3.59
CA ALA A 28 12.85 1.20 -3.94
C ALA A 28 13.43 2.07 -2.82
N ILE A 29 12.69 2.26 -1.74
CA ILE A 29 13.17 2.96 -0.55
C ILE A 29 13.57 1.90 0.48
N PRO A 30 14.85 1.73 0.83
CA PRO A 30 15.26 0.84 1.91
C PRO A 30 14.70 1.32 3.25
N ALA A 31 13.95 0.46 3.94
CA ALA A 31 13.44 0.74 5.27
C ALA A 31 13.43 -0.53 6.10
N GLU A 32 14.59 -0.83 6.69
CA GLU A 32 14.63 -1.74 7.85
C GLU A 32 13.88 -1.12 9.02
N SER A 33 13.45 -1.95 9.97
CA SER A 33 12.78 -1.48 11.18
C SER A 33 13.59 -0.36 11.83
N LEU A 34 12.90 0.69 12.29
CA LEU A 34 13.46 1.96 12.79
C LEU A 34 14.09 2.91 11.73
N LYS A 35 13.98 2.59 10.43
CA LYS A 35 14.49 3.41 9.31
C LYS A 35 13.42 3.70 8.25
N GLU A 36 12.15 3.76 8.65
CA GLU A 36 10.99 3.76 7.74
C GLU A 36 10.61 5.13 7.19
N LYS A 37 11.13 6.21 7.78
CA LYS A 37 10.65 7.58 7.58
C LYS A 37 10.39 7.94 6.11
N GLU A 38 11.36 7.72 5.22
CA GLU A 38 11.24 8.09 3.80
C GLU A 38 10.13 7.28 3.10
N ARG A 39 10.01 5.98 3.42
CA ARG A 39 8.94 5.12 2.89
C ARG A 39 7.58 5.56 3.43
N CYS A 40 7.49 5.93 4.71
CA CYS A 40 6.28 6.50 5.30
C CYS A 40 5.86 7.82 4.62
N GLU A 41 6.81 8.71 4.32
CA GLU A 41 6.54 9.95 3.59
C GLU A 41 5.99 9.67 2.18
N LEU A 42 6.54 8.67 1.47
CA LEU A 42 6.02 8.24 0.18
C LEU A 42 4.59 7.68 0.28
N VAL A 43 4.31 6.81 1.26
CA VAL A 43 2.97 6.24 1.45
C VAL A 43 1.95 7.31 1.80
N LYS A 44 2.32 8.27 2.66
CA LYS A 44 1.46 9.41 3.01
C LYS A 44 1.08 10.21 1.76
N ALA A 45 2.06 10.56 0.93
CA ALA A 45 1.82 11.30 -0.30
C ALA A 45 0.92 10.54 -1.28
N GLU A 46 1.06 9.22 -1.36
CA GLU A 46 0.18 8.40 -2.21
C GLU A 46 -1.26 8.38 -1.68
N PHE A 47 -1.47 8.21 -0.37
CA PHE A 47 -2.80 8.27 0.23
C PHE A 47 -3.45 9.66 0.00
N GLU A 48 -2.70 10.75 0.12
CA GLU A 48 -3.23 12.09 -0.20
C GLU A 48 -3.64 12.21 -1.68
N LYS A 49 -2.79 11.72 -2.59
CA LYS A 49 -3.08 11.69 -4.03
C LYS A 49 -4.32 10.85 -4.36
N LEU A 50 -4.57 9.77 -3.62
CA LEU A 50 -5.74 8.90 -3.80
C LEU A 50 -7.04 9.51 -3.25
N GLY A 51 -6.97 10.64 -2.55
CA GLY A 51 -8.14 11.41 -2.15
C GLY A 51 -8.83 10.91 -0.88
N PHE A 52 -8.09 10.27 0.04
CA PHE A 52 -8.61 9.97 1.38
C PHE A 52 -9.00 11.27 2.12
N ASP A 53 -10.04 11.22 2.94
CA ASP A 53 -10.56 12.40 3.66
C ASP A 53 -9.51 12.99 4.62
N GLU A 54 -8.66 12.13 5.17
CA GLU A 54 -7.66 12.50 6.15
C GLU A 54 -6.46 11.56 6.04
N VAL A 55 -5.25 12.12 6.04
CA VAL A 55 -3.99 11.37 6.03
C VAL A 55 -3.00 12.03 6.97
N PHE A 56 -2.52 11.30 7.97
CA PHE A 56 -1.66 11.84 9.03
C PHE A 56 -0.65 10.80 9.52
N PHE A 57 0.35 11.27 10.26
CA PHE A 57 1.20 10.40 11.07
C PHE A 57 0.65 10.35 12.49
N ASP A 58 0.54 9.15 13.06
CA ASP A 58 0.20 9.01 14.47
C ASP A 58 1.38 9.35 15.40
N GLY A 59 1.23 9.10 16.70
CA GLY A 59 2.28 9.39 17.69
C GLY A 59 3.54 8.53 17.59
N LEU A 60 3.48 7.41 16.87
CA LEU A 60 4.62 6.50 16.64
C LEU A 60 5.30 6.75 15.29
N GLY A 61 4.65 7.49 14.39
CA GLY A 61 5.12 7.71 13.02
C GLY A 61 4.45 6.81 11.98
N THR A 62 3.46 6.01 12.38
CA THR A 62 2.63 5.21 11.47
C THR A 62 1.83 6.12 10.56
N VAL A 63 1.78 5.81 9.26
CA VAL A 63 0.93 6.53 8.32
C VAL A 63 -0.49 6.00 8.44
N VAL A 64 -1.44 6.88 8.74
CA VAL A 64 -2.86 6.54 8.83
C VAL A 64 -3.64 7.34 7.81
N ALA A 65 -4.51 6.67 7.06
CA ALA A 65 -5.51 7.31 6.20
C ALA A 65 -6.93 6.92 6.63
N ARG A 66 -7.88 7.83 6.46
CA ARG A 66 -9.31 7.61 6.74
C ARG A 66 -10.16 8.05 5.56
N ILE A 67 -11.23 7.30 5.31
CA ILE A 67 -12.31 7.67 4.39
C ILE A 67 -13.67 7.34 5.05
N GLY A 68 -14.63 8.24 4.90
CA GLY A 68 -15.95 8.14 5.52
C GLY A 68 -15.95 8.54 7.00
N ASN A 69 -17.14 8.68 7.55
CA ASN A 69 -17.38 9.16 8.93
C ASN A 69 -18.52 8.41 9.64
N GLY A 70 -18.89 7.23 9.15
CA GLY A 70 -19.95 6.42 9.70
C GLY A 70 -19.57 5.59 10.94
N PRO A 71 -20.56 5.08 11.68
CA PRO A 71 -20.34 4.38 12.95
C PRO A 71 -19.73 2.99 12.81
N PHE A 72 -19.86 2.33 11.66
CA PHE A 72 -19.23 1.03 11.42
C PHE A 72 -17.79 1.24 10.92
N LYS A 73 -16.81 0.74 11.66
CA LYS A 73 -15.39 1.00 11.41
C LYS A 73 -14.66 -0.27 10.99
N ILE A 74 -13.89 -0.17 9.92
CA ILE A 74 -12.95 -1.20 9.47
C ILE A 74 -11.54 -0.58 9.53
N LEU A 75 -10.59 -1.29 10.11
CA LEU A 75 -9.17 -0.98 10.01
C LEU A 75 -8.51 -2.07 9.17
N MET A 76 -7.74 -1.67 8.17
CA MET A 76 -6.85 -2.56 7.44
C MET A 76 -5.42 -2.08 7.67
N ASP A 77 -4.55 -3.00 8.07
CA ASP A 77 -3.19 -2.71 8.51
C ASP A 77 -2.20 -3.53 7.68
N GLY A 78 -1.01 -2.96 7.46
CA GLY A 78 0.16 -3.67 6.95
C GLY A 78 1.42 -2.98 7.46
N HIS A 79 2.45 -3.75 7.76
CA HIS A 79 3.70 -3.16 8.24
C HIS A 79 4.54 -2.61 7.08
N ILE A 80 5.18 -1.46 7.30
CA ILE A 80 5.86 -0.71 6.24
C ILE A 80 7.34 -1.02 6.17
N ASP A 81 7.96 -1.56 7.22
CA ASP A 81 9.37 -1.93 7.25
C ASP A 81 9.63 -3.25 6.50
N CYS A 82 10.89 -3.62 6.38
CA CYS A 82 11.30 -4.90 5.82
C CYS A 82 12.55 -5.41 6.53
N VAL A 83 12.76 -6.72 6.54
CA VAL A 83 14.03 -7.28 7.03
C VAL A 83 15.21 -6.81 6.18
N GLY A 84 16.42 -6.82 6.77
CA GLY A 84 17.66 -6.56 6.04
C GLY A 84 17.86 -7.49 4.83
N VAL A 85 18.65 -7.04 3.85
CA VAL A 85 18.89 -7.79 2.61
C VAL A 85 19.95 -8.88 2.74
N GLY A 86 20.66 -8.94 3.86
CA GLY A 86 21.78 -9.88 4.05
C GLY A 86 22.97 -9.49 3.17
N ASP A 87 23.65 -10.47 2.58
CA ASP A 87 24.73 -10.25 1.62
C ASP A 87 24.16 -9.85 0.25
N PRO A 88 24.41 -8.62 -0.24
CA PRO A 88 23.94 -8.17 -1.54
C PRO A 88 24.41 -9.06 -2.70
N ALA A 89 25.56 -9.72 -2.59
CA ALA A 89 26.06 -10.63 -3.62
C ALA A 89 25.25 -11.94 -3.76
N SER A 90 24.39 -12.24 -2.78
CA SER A 90 23.48 -13.39 -2.84
C SER A 90 22.19 -13.10 -3.62
N TRP A 91 22.00 -11.87 -4.09
CA TRP A 91 20.85 -11.49 -4.91
C TRP A 91 21.19 -11.50 -6.39
N ASP A 92 20.31 -12.09 -7.20
CA ASP A 92 20.42 -12.05 -8.67
C ASP A 92 20.15 -10.63 -9.24
N TYR A 93 19.43 -9.80 -8.49
CA TYR A 93 19.03 -8.43 -8.84
C TYR A 93 19.13 -7.52 -7.63
N ASP A 94 19.25 -6.20 -7.84
CA ASP A 94 19.25 -5.25 -6.71
C ASP A 94 17.90 -5.36 -5.94
N PRO A 95 17.93 -5.68 -4.63
CA PRO A 95 16.73 -5.86 -3.82
C PRO A 95 15.88 -4.59 -3.69
N PHE A 96 16.42 -3.42 -4.01
CA PHE A 96 15.75 -2.12 -3.94
C PHE A 96 15.51 -1.49 -5.32
N GLU A 97 15.58 -2.25 -6.42
CA GLU A 97 15.14 -1.74 -7.72
C GLU A 97 13.62 -1.87 -7.91
N GLY A 98 12.98 -2.75 -7.15
CA GLY A 98 11.58 -3.13 -7.40
C GLY A 98 11.42 -3.65 -8.83
N LYS A 99 12.30 -4.55 -9.27
CA LYS A 99 12.34 -5.04 -10.65
C LYS A 99 11.01 -5.72 -11.01
N GLU A 100 10.46 -5.38 -12.17
CA GLU A 100 9.27 -6.03 -12.71
C GLU A 100 9.68 -6.85 -13.95
N GLU A 101 9.43 -8.16 -13.94
CA GLU A 101 9.78 -9.05 -15.03
C GLU A 101 8.78 -10.21 -15.12
N ASN A 102 8.28 -10.50 -16.32
CA ASN A 102 7.33 -11.60 -16.58
C ASN A 102 6.06 -11.58 -15.70
N GLY A 103 5.60 -10.39 -15.29
CA GLY A 103 4.43 -10.24 -14.43
C GLY A 103 4.71 -10.44 -12.94
N GLU A 104 5.98 -10.54 -12.55
CA GLU A 104 6.42 -10.67 -11.16
C GLU A 104 7.21 -9.43 -10.74
N VAL A 105 7.01 -9.00 -9.49
CA VAL A 105 7.79 -7.91 -8.87
C VAL A 105 8.78 -8.52 -7.89
N TRP A 106 10.05 -8.17 -8.07
CA TRP A 106 11.18 -8.67 -7.29
C TRP A 106 11.76 -7.55 -6.43
N GLY A 107 12.06 -7.88 -5.18
CA GLY A 107 12.75 -6.98 -4.26
C GLY A 107 12.45 -7.28 -2.80
N ARG A 108 13.20 -6.65 -1.91
CA ARG A 108 12.97 -6.77 -0.47
C ARG A 108 11.69 -6.01 -0.11
N GLY A 109 10.73 -6.75 0.44
CA GLY A 109 9.39 -6.23 0.75
C GLY A 109 8.33 -6.58 -0.30
N ALA A 110 8.70 -7.21 -1.43
CA ALA A 110 7.78 -7.57 -2.51
C ALA A 110 6.76 -8.67 -2.15
N VAL A 111 6.95 -9.35 -1.02
CA VAL A 111 6.01 -10.33 -0.45
C VAL A 111 5.55 -9.89 0.94
N ASP A 112 6.50 -9.42 1.76
CA ASP A 112 6.31 -9.12 3.18
C ASP A 112 6.73 -7.68 3.50
N GLU A 113 5.81 -6.72 3.60
CA GLU A 113 4.35 -6.84 3.36
C GLU A 113 3.81 -5.73 2.43
N LEU A 114 4.69 -5.06 1.69
CA LEU A 114 4.36 -3.89 0.88
C LEU A 114 3.22 -4.09 -0.14
N PRO A 115 3.00 -5.28 -0.76
CA PRO A 115 1.86 -5.49 -1.64
C PRO A 115 0.51 -5.30 -0.96
N ALA A 116 0.38 -5.62 0.34
CA ALA A 116 -0.85 -5.42 1.08
C ALA A 116 -1.20 -3.94 1.15
N ILE A 117 -0.22 -3.08 1.48
CA ILE A 117 -0.39 -1.62 1.53
C ILE A 117 -0.86 -1.08 0.17
N ALA A 118 -0.22 -1.52 -0.92
CA ALA A 118 -0.62 -1.10 -2.27
C ALA A 118 -2.05 -1.56 -2.62
N ALA A 119 -2.37 -2.83 -2.36
CA ALA A 119 -3.68 -3.40 -2.66
C ALA A 119 -4.81 -2.73 -1.85
N MET A 120 -4.58 -2.46 -0.56
CA MET A 120 -5.54 -1.76 0.30
C MET A 120 -5.81 -0.34 -0.19
N ALA A 121 -4.75 0.42 -0.50
CA ALA A 121 -4.85 1.81 -0.93
C ALA A 121 -5.71 1.97 -2.19
N TYR A 122 -5.36 1.19 -3.22
CA TYR A 122 -6.07 1.24 -4.50
C TYR A 122 -7.41 0.52 -4.46
N GLY A 123 -7.57 -0.52 -3.65
CA GLY A 123 -8.86 -1.17 -3.41
C GLY A 123 -9.89 -0.21 -2.81
N VAL A 124 -9.48 0.61 -1.84
CA VAL A 124 -10.34 1.65 -1.27
C VAL A 124 -10.59 2.79 -2.24
N ARG A 125 -9.58 3.22 -3.00
CA ARG A 125 -9.75 4.19 -4.09
C ARG A 125 -10.83 3.75 -5.09
N LEU A 126 -10.81 2.47 -5.49
CA LEU A 126 -11.82 1.88 -6.39
C LEU A 126 -13.21 1.85 -5.75
N LEU A 127 -13.31 1.55 -4.46
CA LEU A 127 -14.59 1.61 -3.74
C LEU A 127 -15.15 3.04 -3.73
N MET A 128 -14.30 4.05 -3.55
CA MET A 128 -14.72 5.46 -3.64
C MET A 128 -15.29 5.81 -5.01
N ASP A 129 -14.65 5.38 -6.11
CA ASP A 129 -15.14 5.61 -7.48
C ASP A 129 -16.49 4.94 -7.78
N ARG A 130 -16.78 3.84 -7.08
CA ARG A 130 -17.97 3.01 -7.32
C ARG A 130 -19.13 3.33 -6.37
N GLY A 131 -18.95 4.31 -5.48
CA GLY A 131 -19.91 4.71 -4.46
C GLY A 131 -19.55 4.18 -3.08
N TRP A 132 -19.34 5.12 -2.16
CA TRP A 132 -19.04 4.80 -0.77
C TRP A 132 -20.29 4.31 -0.01
N PRO A 133 -20.22 3.19 0.73
CA PRO A 133 -21.35 2.71 1.51
C PRO A 133 -21.69 3.65 2.68
N GLU A 134 -22.99 3.92 2.87
CA GLU A 134 -23.45 4.73 3.99
C GLU A 134 -23.10 4.10 5.35
N GLY A 135 -22.74 4.94 6.31
CA GLY A 135 -22.49 4.49 7.69
C GLY A 135 -21.17 3.73 7.89
N VAL A 136 -20.30 3.66 6.89
CA VAL A 136 -18.99 3.01 6.99
C VAL A 136 -17.85 4.03 7.05
N THR A 137 -16.90 3.79 7.94
CA THR A 137 -15.57 4.42 7.97
C THR A 137 -14.52 3.35 7.76
N VAL A 138 -13.56 3.60 6.87
CA VAL A 138 -12.40 2.74 6.70
C VAL A 138 -11.15 3.51 7.08
N TYR A 139 -10.30 2.87 7.87
CA TYR A 139 -8.94 3.30 8.17
C TYR A 139 -7.95 2.36 7.47
N LEU A 140 -6.89 2.94 6.92
CA LEU A 140 -5.69 2.22 6.50
C LEU A 140 -4.55 2.66 7.40
N SER A 141 -3.76 1.70 7.89
CA SER A 141 -2.49 1.97 8.55
C SER A 141 -1.34 1.29 7.81
N ALA A 142 -0.27 2.03 7.59
CA ALA A 142 1.03 1.50 7.21
C ALA A 142 1.96 1.64 8.43
N SER A 143 1.98 0.58 9.25
CA SER A 143 2.54 0.59 10.60
C SER A 143 4.07 0.52 10.59
N VAL A 144 4.70 1.35 11.44
CA VAL A 144 6.14 1.28 11.73
C VAL A 144 6.45 0.22 12.78
N MET A 145 7.70 -0.25 12.87
CA MET A 145 8.15 -1.32 13.80
C MET A 145 9.29 -0.89 14.72
#